data_AF-A0A7Y2Z3V4-F1
#
_entry.id   AF-A0A7Y2Z3V4-F1
#
_cell.length_a   1.000
_cell.length_b   1.000
_cell.length_c   1.000
_cell.angle_alpha   90.00
_cell.angle_beta   90.00
_cell.angle_gamma   90.00
#
_symmetry.space_group_name_H-M   'P 1'
#
loop_
_entity.id
_entity.type
_entity.pdbx_description
1 polymer ?
#
loop_
_entity_poly.entity_id
_entity_poly.type
_entity_poly.pdbx_seq_one_letter_code
_entity_poly.pdbx_strand_id
1 'polypeptide(L)'
;MEEVTTALDIGALNEKIEKESAFVDILTLEMNKVIIGQKHMVERLLIGLLGRGHILLEGVPGLAKTLAINTLAQAVHGSFSRIQFTPDLLPADVVGTLIYNMKLNDFSIKKGPIFANFVLADEINRAPAKVQSALLEAMQERQVTIGEDTFILDEPFLVMATQNPIEQEGTYPLPEAQVDRFMLKTVIDYPKIAEEQLIIRQNLKGAYEKINPVVTLEQILRAQQAVREVYMDEKIEKYILDIIFATRTPEHYKLSEIKPLIGFGASPRGSINLAMASKCYAFIKRRGYVIPEDVRAIVHDVLRHRIGLTYEAEAENVTSEDIINKIVNVIEVP
;
A
#
# COMPACT_ATOMS: atom_id res chain seq x y z
N MET A 1 -14.72 -5.73 37.43
CA MET A 1 -14.43 -4.27 37.36
C MET A 1 -13.60 -3.95 36.12
N GLU A 2 -12.53 -4.72 35.82
CA GLU A 2 -11.73 -4.57 34.57
C GLU A 2 -12.58 -4.54 33.29
N GLU A 3 -13.45 -5.53 33.05
CA GLU A 3 -14.30 -5.62 31.84
C GLU A 3 -15.27 -4.43 31.66
N VAL A 4 -15.70 -3.81 32.75
CA VAL A 4 -16.62 -2.66 32.70
C VAL A 4 -15.84 -1.39 32.32
N THR A 5 -14.60 -1.25 32.79
CA THR A 5 -13.69 -0.17 32.38
C THR A 5 -13.26 -0.28 30.92
N THR A 6 -12.92 -1.49 30.42
CA THR A 6 -12.58 -1.68 28.99
C THR A 6 -13.76 -1.43 28.08
N ALA A 7 -14.98 -1.83 28.45
CA ALA A 7 -16.18 -1.55 27.65
C ALA A 7 -16.49 -0.05 27.55
N LEU A 8 -16.31 0.70 28.65
CA LEU A 8 -16.46 2.16 28.69
C LEU A 8 -15.39 2.88 27.84
N ASP A 9 -14.16 2.36 27.83
CA ASP A 9 -13.04 2.91 27.07
C ASP A 9 -13.18 2.64 25.55
N ILE A 10 -13.65 1.45 25.17
CA ILE A 10 -13.96 1.11 23.77
C ILE A 10 -15.13 1.96 23.24
N GLY A 11 -16.14 2.25 24.06
CA GLY A 11 -17.25 3.14 23.69
C GLY A 11 -16.77 4.55 23.36
N ALA A 12 -15.94 5.14 24.22
CA ALA A 12 -15.34 6.46 23.99
C ALA A 12 -14.40 6.46 22.77
N LEU A 13 -13.61 5.40 22.60
CA LEU A 13 -12.74 5.23 21.44
C LEU A 13 -13.55 5.12 20.14
N ASN A 14 -14.64 4.36 20.13
CA ASN A 14 -15.53 4.28 18.96
C ASN A 14 -16.09 5.65 18.58
N GLU A 15 -16.55 6.44 19.55
CA GLU A 15 -17.08 7.79 19.28
C GLU A 15 -15.98 8.72 18.72
N LYS A 16 -14.76 8.64 19.27
CA LYS A 16 -13.59 9.37 18.75
C LYS A 16 -13.30 8.96 17.30
N ILE A 17 -13.23 7.66 17.04
CA ILE A 17 -12.88 7.12 15.72
C ILE A 17 -13.98 7.41 14.70
N GLU A 18 -15.26 7.37 15.08
CA GLU A 18 -16.37 7.74 14.21
C GLU A 18 -16.27 9.22 13.77
N LYS A 19 -15.90 10.13 14.69
CA LYS A 19 -15.67 11.54 14.36
C LYS A 19 -14.45 11.73 13.46
N GLU A 20 -13.32 11.11 13.80
CA GLU A 20 -12.07 11.23 13.05
C GLU A 20 -12.14 10.53 11.68
N SER A 21 -12.97 9.50 11.50
CA SER A 21 -13.15 8.79 10.23
C SER A 21 -14.23 9.40 9.33
N ALA A 22 -14.98 10.41 9.79
CA ALA A 22 -16.07 11.00 9.01
C ALA A 22 -15.62 11.56 7.65
N PHE A 23 -14.39 12.05 7.54
CA PHE A 23 -13.84 12.57 6.28
C PHE A 23 -13.61 11.46 5.24
N VAL A 24 -13.50 10.19 5.64
CA VAL A 24 -13.22 9.06 4.74
C VAL A 24 -14.33 8.91 3.72
N ASP A 25 -15.59 9.11 4.11
CA ASP A 25 -16.73 9.07 3.20
C ASP A 25 -16.67 10.20 2.19
N ILE A 26 -16.37 11.42 2.65
CA ILE A 26 -16.27 12.60 1.79
C ILE A 26 -15.15 12.41 0.78
N LEU A 27 -14.00 11.91 1.22
CA LEU A 27 -12.86 11.61 0.37
C LEU A 27 -13.19 10.51 -0.64
N THR A 28 -13.82 9.42 -0.19
CA THR A 28 -14.21 8.30 -1.06
C THR A 28 -15.25 8.75 -2.10
N LEU A 29 -16.22 9.57 -1.73
CA LEU A 29 -17.20 10.15 -2.64
C LEU A 29 -16.53 11.04 -3.68
N GLU A 30 -15.57 11.87 -3.27
CA GLU A 30 -14.83 12.73 -4.19
C GLU A 30 -14.00 11.91 -5.19
N MET A 31 -13.34 10.86 -4.73
CA MET A 31 -12.58 9.94 -5.58
C MET A 31 -13.48 9.19 -6.59
N ASN A 32 -14.67 8.76 -6.17
CA ASN A 32 -15.62 8.02 -7.01
C ASN A 32 -16.23 8.84 -8.15
N LYS A 33 -16.09 10.18 -8.16
CA LYS A 33 -16.50 11.02 -9.31
C LYS A 33 -15.70 10.72 -10.57
N VAL A 34 -14.44 10.32 -10.38
CA VAL A 34 -13.47 10.13 -11.45
C VAL A 34 -13.07 8.66 -11.59
N ILE A 35 -13.06 7.92 -10.48
CA ILE A 35 -12.67 6.51 -10.46
C ILE A 35 -13.91 5.63 -10.52
N ILE A 36 -14.10 4.92 -11.64
CA ILE A 36 -15.22 4.01 -11.86
C ILE A 36 -14.78 2.56 -11.63
N GLY A 37 -15.58 1.80 -10.88
CA GLY A 37 -15.41 0.34 -10.71
C GLY A 37 -14.25 -0.10 -9.82
N GLN A 38 -13.34 0.80 -9.45
CA GLN A 38 -12.11 0.47 -8.74
C GLN A 38 -12.19 0.73 -7.23
N LYS A 39 -13.31 0.33 -6.59
CA LYS A 39 -13.50 0.53 -5.13
C LYS A 39 -12.41 -0.12 -4.30
N HIS A 40 -11.94 -1.29 -4.72
CA HIS A 40 -10.87 -2.02 -4.04
C HIS A 40 -9.55 -1.24 -4.06
N MET A 41 -9.14 -0.73 -5.23
CA MET A 41 -7.93 0.11 -5.34
C MET A 41 -8.02 1.36 -4.46
N VAL A 42 -9.18 2.04 -4.44
CA VAL A 42 -9.39 3.23 -3.60
C VAL A 42 -9.24 2.87 -2.12
N GLU A 43 -9.86 1.78 -1.67
CA GLU A 43 -9.73 1.33 -0.28
C GLU A 43 -8.27 1.00 0.09
N ARG A 44 -7.51 0.36 -0.81
CA ARG A 44 -6.09 0.06 -0.57
C ARG A 44 -5.21 1.31 -0.54
N LEU A 45 -5.50 2.31 -1.39
CA LEU A 45 -4.85 3.61 -1.33
C LEU A 45 -5.06 4.31 0.02
N LEU A 46 -6.29 4.27 0.54
CA LEU A 46 -6.61 4.81 1.85
C LEU A 46 -5.90 4.05 2.98
N ILE A 47 -5.85 2.71 2.91
CA ILE A 47 -5.10 1.90 3.88
C ILE A 47 -3.61 2.23 3.86
N GLY A 48 -2.99 2.35 2.67
CA GLY A 48 -1.59 2.74 2.56
C GLY A 48 -1.34 4.14 3.14
N LEU A 49 -2.21 5.10 2.81
CA LEU A 49 -2.12 6.47 3.33
C LEU A 49 -2.25 6.51 4.87
N LEU A 50 -3.27 5.87 5.42
CA LEU A 50 -3.55 5.85 6.87
C LEU A 50 -2.55 5.01 7.66
N GLY A 51 -2.10 3.90 7.09
CA GLY A 51 -1.10 2.99 7.68
C GLY A 51 0.33 3.48 7.54
N ARG A 52 0.55 4.64 6.89
CA ARG A 52 1.88 5.15 6.50
C ARG A 52 2.70 4.12 5.70
N GLY A 53 2.02 3.27 4.94
CA GLY A 53 2.61 2.18 4.17
C GLY A 53 2.60 2.45 2.68
N HIS A 54 3.52 1.82 1.95
CA HIS A 54 3.61 1.92 0.49
C HIS A 54 2.89 0.77 -0.19
N ILE A 55 2.42 1.00 -1.42
CA ILE A 55 1.58 0.05 -2.16
C ILE A 55 2.30 -0.36 -3.45
N LEU A 56 2.31 -1.66 -3.70
CA LEU A 56 2.72 -2.24 -4.98
C LEU A 56 1.48 -2.68 -5.75
N LEU A 57 1.19 -2.02 -6.87
CA LEU A 57 0.07 -2.36 -7.73
C LEU A 57 0.52 -3.22 -8.90
N GLU A 58 0.00 -4.44 -8.95
CA GLU A 58 0.13 -5.30 -10.11
C GLU A 58 -1.17 -5.25 -10.92
N GLY A 59 -1.05 -5.15 -12.23
CA GLY A 59 -2.20 -5.18 -13.12
C GLY A 59 -1.86 -4.61 -14.48
N VAL A 60 -2.75 -4.84 -15.44
CA VAL A 60 -2.56 -4.41 -16.83
C VAL A 60 -2.58 -2.87 -16.98
N PRO A 61 -1.96 -2.35 -18.06
CA PRO A 61 -2.05 -0.94 -18.42
C PRO A 61 -3.51 -0.47 -18.62
N GLY A 62 -3.76 0.82 -18.38
CA GLY A 62 -5.06 1.44 -18.67
C GLY A 62 -6.10 1.36 -17.54
N LEU A 63 -5.79 0.76 -16.39
CA LEU A 63 -6.72 0.62 -15.24
C LEU A 63 -6.80 1.86 -14.35
N ALA A 64 -6.65 3.06 -14.91
CA ALA A 64 -6.77 4.33 -14.19
C ALA A 64 -5.88 4.47 -12.92
N LYS A 65 -4.76 3.73 -12.82
CA LYS A 65 -3.85 3.76 -11.66
C LYS A 65 -3.31 5.17 -11.41
N THR A 66 -2.77 5.80 -12.45
CA THR A 66 -2.28 7.20 -12.38
C THR A 66 -3.38 8.18 -12.00
N LEU A 67 -4.59 7.96 -12.51
CA LEU A 67 -5.74 8.78 -12.18
C LEU A 67 -6.09 8.65 -10.70
N ALA A 68 -6.06 7.44 -10.14
CA ALA A 68 -6.46 7.20 -8.77
C ALA A 68 -5.57 7.91 -7.74
N ILE A 69 -4.24 7.78 -7.85
CA ILE A 69 -3.31 8.46 -6.93
C ILE A 69 -3.31 9.99 -7.12
N ASN A 70 -3.42 10.47 -8.36
CA ASN A 70 -3.50 11.90 -8.63
C ASN A 70 -4.81 12.51 -8.08
N THR A 71 -5.93 11.82 -8.26
CA THR A 71 -7.22 12.20 -7.68
C THR A 71 -7.16 12.23 -6.15
N LEU A 72 -6.53 11.23 -5.51
CA LEU A 72 -6.31 11.23 -4.06
C LEU A 72 -5.49 12.45 -3.63
N ALA A 73 -4.36 12.71 -4.30
CA ALA A 73 -3.50 13.85 -3.99
C ALA A 73 -4.25 15.19 -4.08
N GLN A 74 -5.04 15.39 -5.15
CA GLN A 74 -5.86 16.60 -5.31
C GLN A 74 -6.94 16.71 -4.23
N ALA A 75 -7.62 15.62 -3.89
CA ALA A 75 -8.68 15.60 -2.89
C ALA A 75 -8.19 15.90 -1.47
N VAL A 76 -6.92 15.60 -1.17
CA VAL A 76 -6.29 15.92 0.13
C VAL A 76 -5.39 17.16 0.11
N HIS A 77 -5.35 17.89 -1.01
CA HIS A 77 -4.47 19.04 -1.23
C HIS A 77 -2.97 18.74 -1.01
N GLY A 78 -2.53 17.56 -1.46
CA GLY A 78 -1.14 17.11 -1.44
C GLY A 78 -0.43 17.31 -2.78
N SER A 79 0.91 17.37 -2.74
CA SER A 79 1.72 17.36 -3.95
C SER A 79 1.76 15.97 -4.59
N PHE A 80 1.69 15.92 -5.92
CA PHE A 80 1.75 14.69 -6.70
C PHE A 80 2.97 14.73 -7.62
N SER A 81 3.66 13.60 -7.71
CA SER A 81 4.79 13.40 -8.61
C SER A 81 4.72 12.04 -9.27
N ARG A 82 5.08 11.97 -10.54
CA ARG A 82 5.12 10.74 -11.33
C ARG A 82 6.54 10.50 -11.80
N ILE A 83 7.02 9.29 -11.56
CA ILE A 83 8.32 8.79 -12.01
C ILE A 83 8.03 7.59 -12.90
N GLN A 84 8.41 7.69 -14.16
CA GLN A 84 8.42 6.56 -15.08
C GLN A 84 9.77 5.86 -14.95
N PHE A 85 9.77 4.59 -14.56
CA PHE A 85 10.99 3.82 -14.46
C PHE A 85 11.36 3.31 -15.85
N THR A 86 12.60 3.62 -16.26
CA THR A 86 13.16 3.23 -17.55
C THR A 86 14.56 2.63 -17.35
N PRO A 87 15.08 1.85 -18.32
CA PRO A 87 16.39 1.19 -18.17
C PRO A 87 17.57 2.16 -18.02
N ASP A 88 17.43 3.39 -18.51
CA ASP A 88 18.42 4.46 -18.51
C ASP A 88 18.33 5.40 -17.29
N LEU A 89 17.29 5.24 -16.47
CA LEU A 89 17.07 6.08 -15.29
C LEU A 89 18.23 5.94 -14.30
N LEU A 90 18.70 7.04 -13.71
CA LEU A 90 19.72 7.03 -12.67
C LEU A 90 19.11 7.25 -11.28
N PRO A 91 19.76 6.80 -10.19
CA PRO A 91 19.31 7.11 -8.83
C PRO A 91 19.14 8.61 -8.57
N ALA A 92 20.01 9.43 -9.16
CA ALA A 92 19.97 10.88 -9.06
C ALA A 92 18.73 11.51 -9.72
N ASP A 93 18.12 10.85 -10.72
CA ASP A 93 16.89 11.31 -11.35
C ASP A 93 15.65 11.06 -10.48
N VAL A 94 15.76 10.13 -9.52
CA VAL A 94 14.72 9.81 -8.53
C VAL A 94 14.88 10.69 -7.28
N VAL A 95 16.09 10.68 -6.71
CA VAL A 95 16.38 11.34 -5.43
C VAL A 95 16.65 12.83 -5.60
N GLY A 96 17.41 13.21 -6.62
CA GLY A 96 17.89 14.56 -6.83
C GLY A 96 19.41 14.60 -7.04
N THR A 97 19.91 15.75 -7.46
CA THR A 97 21.33 15.94 -7.80
C THR A 97 21.81 17.34 -7.50
N LEU A 98 23.13 17.51 -7.41
CA LEU A 98 23.78 18.81 -7.38
C LEU A 98 23.92 19.34 -8.81
N ILE A 99 23.36 20.51 -9.06
CA ILE A 99 23.51 21.22 -10.33
C ILE A 99 24.48 22.38 -10.14
N TYR A 100 25.48 22.49 -11.01
CA TYR A 100 26.41 23.61 -10.98
C TYR A 100 25.74 24.84 -11.63
N ASN A 101 25.58 25.90 -10.85
CA ASN A 101 25.03 27.16 -11.31
C ASN A 101 26.15 28.07 -11.82
N MET A 102 26.36 28.09 -13.13
CA MET A 102 27.40 28.88 -13.79
C MET A 102 27.33 30.38 -13.49
N LYS A 103 26.15 30.93 -13.17
CA LYS A 103 26.00 32.36 -12.87
C LYS A 103 26.53 32.72 -11.48
N LEU A 104 26.37 31.80 -10.52
CA LEU A 104 26.79 31.99 -9.13
C LEU A 104 28.15 31.34 -8.85
N ASN A 105 28.69 30.57 -9.79
CA ASN A 105 29.89 29.75 -9.62
C ASN A 105 29.79 28.84 -8.38
N ASP A 106 28.61 28.27 -8.16
CA ASP A 106 28.26 27.50 -6.96
C ASP A 106 27.40 26.28 -7.32
N PHE A 107 27.38 25.26 -6.46
CA PHE A 107 26.52 24.08 -6.62
C PHE A 107 25.21 24.30 -5.88
N SER A 108 24.07 24.18 -6.59
CA SER A 108 22.75 24.23 -5.98
C SER A 108 22.06 22.86 -6.04
N ILE A 109 21.30 22.53 -5.02
CA ILE A 109 20.60 21.25 -4.93
C ILE A 109 19.31 21.29 -5.76
N LYS A 110 19.16 20.31 -6.65
CA LYS A 110 17.91 20.05 -7.38
C LYS A 110 17.25 18.82 -6.79
N LYS A 111 16.19 19.04 -6.01
CA LYS A 111 15.36 17.97 -5.43
C LYS A 111 14.73 17.14 -6.55
N GLY A 112 14.79 15.82 -6.39
CA GLY A 112 14.19 14.87 -7.31
C GLY A 112 12.66 14.77 -7.16
N PRO A 113 12.01 13.98 -8.03
CA PRO A 113 10.56 13.78 -8.02
C PRO A 113 10.04 13.06 -6.77
N ILE A 114 10.86 12.43 -5.93
CA ILE A 114 10.41 11.82 -4.67
C ILE A 114 9.98 12.85 -3.61
N PHE A 115 10.35 14.13 -3.78
CA PHE A 115 9.93 15.21 -2.89
C PHE A 115 8.50 15.66 -3.20
N ALA A 116 7.54 14.76 -2.94
CA ALA A 116 6.11 14.99 -3.03
C ALA A 116 5.37 14.12 -2.02
N ASN A 117 4.15 14.51 -1.65
CA ASN A 117 3.32 13.71 -0.73
C ASN A 117 2.91 12.37 -1.35
N PHE A 118 2.60 12.38 -2.65
CA PHE A 118 2.14 11.23 -3.40
C PHE A 118 3.05 10.99 -4.60
N VAL A 119 3.76 9.86 -4.59
CA VAL A 119 4.67 9.47 -5.66
C VAL A 119 4.14 8.23 -6.37
N LEU A 120 3.91 8.35 -7.67
CA LEU A 120 3.66 7.23 -8.55
C LEU A 120 4.99 6.77 -9.17
N ALA A 121 5.40 5.54 -8.88
CA ALA A 121 6.55 4.90 -9.50
C ALA A 121 6.07 3.87 -10.54
N ASP A 122 5.89 4.32 -11.78
CA ASP A 122 5.37 3.47 -12.85
C ASP A 122 6.44 2.51 -13.36
N GLU A 123 6.07 1.23 -13.50
CA GLU A 123 6.89 0.16 -14.07
C GLU A 123 8.25 0.01 -13.36
N ILE A 124 8.21 -0.06 -12.02
CA ILE A 124 9.41 -0.12 -11.17
C ILE A 124 10.37 -1.25 -11.57
N ASN A 125 9.85 -2.32 -12.17
CA ASN A 125 10.60 -3.45 -12.70
C ASN A 125 11.35 -3.15 -14.01
N ARG A 126 11.29 -1.95 -14.61
CA ARG A 126 12.04 -1.61 -15.83
C ARG A 126 13.36 -0.89 -15.56
N ALA A 127 13.58 -0.39 -14.35
CA ALA A 127 14.85 0.25 -14.00
C ALA A 127 15.82 -0.74 -13.33
N PRO A 128 17.15 -0.51 -13.44
CA PRO A 128 18.15 -1.31 -12.73
C PRO A 128 17.95 -1.32 -11.21
N ALA A 129 18.42 -2.39 -10.55
CA ALA A 129 18.29 -2.59 -9.10
C ALA A 129 18.83 -1.42 -8.24
N LYS A 130 19.84 -0.68 -8.71
CA LYS A 130 20.36 0.51 -8.02
C LYS A 130 19.33 1.65 -7.93
N VAL A 131 18.53 1.84 -8.98
CA VAL A 131 17.48 2.87 -9.04
C VAL A 131 16.30 2.47 -8.16
N GLN A 132 15.90 1.20 -8.25
CA GLN A 132 14.89 0.62 -7.37
C GLN A 132 15.28 0.80 -5.90
N SER A 133 16.55 0.51 -5.56
CA SER A 133 17.06 0.64 -4.19
C SER A 133 16.98 2.07 -3.67
N ALA A 134 17.27 3.07 -4.50
CA ALA A 134 17.20 4.49 -4.11
C ALA A 134 15.77 4.92 -3.71
N LEU A 135 14.74 4.48 -4.46
CA LEU A 135 13.34 4.72 -4.08
C LEU A 135 12.97 3.98 -2.79
N LEU A 136 13.38 2.72 -2.66
CA LEU A 136 13.06 1.88 -1.51
C LEU A 136 13.74 2.34 -0.21
N GLU A 137 14.93 2.91 -0.32
CA GLU A 137 15.63 3.56 0.78
C GLU A 137 14.85 4.80 1.24
N ALA A 138 14.45 5.66 0.31
CA ALA A 138 13.61 6.83 0.60
C ALA A 138 12.27 6.44 1.28
N MET A 139 11.65 5.33 0.85
CA MET A 139 10.46 4.76 1.48
C MET A 139 10.70 4.34 2.93
N GLN A 140 11.85 3.73 3.21
CA GLN A 140 12.15 3.17 4.52
C GLN A 140 12.63 4.23 5.51
N GLU A 141 13.56 5.08 5.08
CA GLU A 141 14.22 6.08 5.93
C GLU A 141 13.44 7.39 6.02
N ARG A 142 12.52 7.66 5.08
CA ARG A 142 11.75 8.92 4.97
C ARG A 142 12.62 10.17 4.87
N GLN A 143 13.87 9.99 4.48
CA GLN A 143 14.83 11.03 4.23
C GLN A 143 15.78 10.56 3.12
N VAL A 144 16.43 11.52 2.48
CA VAL A 144 17.45 11.25 1.46
C VAL A 144 18.61 12.22 1.58
N THR A 145 19.81 11.76 1.25
CA THR A 145 21.02 12.59 1.25
C THR A 145 21.39 12.94 -0.19
N ILE A 146 21.58 14.24 -0.46
CA ILE A 146 22.02 14.74 -1.77
C ILE A 146 23.31 15.54 -1.55
N GLY A 147 24.43 15.03 -2.05
CA GLY A 147 25.74 15.59 -1.70
C GLY A 147 26.04 15.34 -0.23
N GLU A 148 26.19 16.42 0.54
CA GLU A 148 26.47 16.37 1.98
C GLU A 148 25.22 16.63 2.84
N ASP A 149 24.13 17.12 2.24
CA ASP A 149 22.93 17.55 2.94
C ASP A 149 21.86 16.45 2.97
N THR A 150 21.26 16.24 4.14
CA THR A 150 20.15 15.29 4.33
C THR A 150 18.82 16.03 4.40
N PHE A 151 17.84 15.55 3.62
CA PHE A 151 16.52 16.13 3.49
C PHE A 151 15.45 15.14 3.94
N ILE A 152 14.59 15.59 4.84
CA ILE A 152 13.39 14.84 5.25
C ILE A 152 12.32 15.00 4.17
N LEU A 153 11.60 13.91 3.87
CA LEU A 153 10.50 13.91 2.91
C LEU A 153 9.22 14.46 3.54
N ASP A 154 8.36 15.07 2.73
CA ASP A 154 7.13 15.71 3.20
C ASP A 154 6.14 14.67 3.74
N GLU A 155 5.52 14.93 4.90
CA GLU A 155 4.45 14.08 5.44
C GLU A 155 3.06 14.60 5.03
N PRO A 156 2.09 13.72 4.69
CA PRO A 156 2.24 12.28 4.49
C PRO A 156 3.07 11.96 3.23
N PHE A 157 3.82 10.86 3.27
CA PHE A 157 4.61 10.34 2.15
C PHE A 157 4.08 8.96 1.75
N LEU A 158 3.40 8.88 0.61
CA LEU A 158 2.87 7.65 0.03
C LEU A 158 3.50 7.38 -1.34
N VAL A 159 4.03 6.17 -1.50
CA VAL A 159 4.55 5.68 -2.78
C VAL A 159 3.63 4.57 -3.26
N MET A 160 3.14 4.71 -4.49
CA MET A 160 2.43 3.67 -5.21
C MET A 160 3.30 3.26 -6.40
N ALA A 161 3.89 2.07 -6.32
CA ALA A 161 4.68 1.51 -7.40
C ALA A 161 3.80 0.61 -8.27
N THR A 162 4.03 0.57 -9.58
CA THR A 162 3.32 -0.34 -10.48
C THR A 162 4.27 -1.35 -11.10
N GLN A 163 3.80 -2.58 -11.26
CA GLN A 163 4.47 -3.63 -12.02
C GLN A 163 3.53 -4.11 -13.12
N ASN A 164 4.07 -4.23 -14.33
CA ASN A 164 3.37 -4.85 -15.45
C ASN A 164 3.81 -6.33 -15.55
N PRO A 165 2.91 -7.31 -15.33
CA PRO A 165 3.28 -8.73 -15.32
C PRO A 165 3.55 -9.30 -16.72
N ILE A 166 3.14 -8.62 -17.79
CA ILE A 166 3.16 -9.15 -19.17
C ILE A 166 4.50 -8.88 -19.87
N GLU A 167 5.21 -7.81 -19.50
CA GLU A 167 6.48 -7.46 -20.13
C GLU A 167 7.63 -8.30 -19.55
N GLN A 168 8.22 -9.18 -20.36
CA GLN A 168 9.36 -10.02 -19.98
C GLN A 168 10.71 -9.48 -20.50
N GLU A 169 10.70 -8.66 -21.56
CA GLU A 169 11.92 -8.09 -22.12
C GLU A 169 12.35 -6.82 -21.38
N GLY A 170 13.61 -6.78 -20.94
CA GLY A 170 14.20 -5.60 -20.30
C GLY A 170 13.68 -5.33 -18.89
N THR A 171 13.11 -6.32 -18.21
CA THR A 171 12.65 -6.18 -16.82
C THR A 171 13.63 -6.77 -15.81
N TYR A 172 13.80 -6.05 -14.71
CA TYR A 172 14.54 -6.42 -13.52
C TYR A 172 13.52 -6.71 -12.39
N PRO A 173 13.25 -7.99 -12.07
CA PRO A 173 12.32 -8.32 -11.01
C PRO A 173 12.83 -7.76 -9.68
N LEU A 174 11.91 -7.27 -8.84
CA LEU A 174 12.28 -6.83 -7.50
C LEU A 174 12.60 -8.08 -6.65
N PRO A 175 13.79 -8.14 -6.03
CA PRO A 175 14.09 -9.16 -5.03
C PRO A 175 13.06 -9.17 -3.90
N GLU A 176 12.82 -10.33 -3.30
CA GLU A 176 11.81 -10.52 -2.25
C GLU A 176 12.00 -9.55 -1.06
N ALA A 177 13.26 -9.34 -0.66
CA ALA A 177 13.62 -8.38 0.39
C ALA A 177 13.23 -6.93 0.06
N GLN A 178 13.13 -6.60 -1.23
CA GLN A 178 12.66 -5.29 -1.69
C GLN A 178 11.13 -5.22 -1.70
N VAL A 179 10.47 -6.26 -2.19
CA VAL A 179 9.00 -6.31 -2.22
C VAL A 179 8.41 -6.30 -0.81
N ASP A 180 9.08 -6.92 0.16
CA ASP A 180 8.66 -6.93 1.57
C ASP A 180 8.58 -5.54 2.23
N ARG A 181 9.21 -4.51 1.64
CA ARG A 181 9.10 -3.11 2.09
C ARG A 181 7.75 -2.48 1.76
N PHE A 182 7.01 -3.02 0.80
CA PHE A 182 5.65 -2.55 0.51
C PHE A 182 4.67 -3.16 1.51
N MET A 183 3.81 -2.32 2.10
CA MET A 183 2.78 -2.75 3.05
C MET A 183 1.81 -3.71 2.36
N LEU A 184 1.32 -3.31 1.18
CA LEU A 184 0.33 -4.01 0.38
C LEU A 184 0.86 -4.29 -1.02
N LYS A 185 0.60 -5.50 -1.54
CA LYS A 185 0.62 -5.78 -2.98
C LYS A 185 -0.82 -6.04 -3.40
N THR A 186 -1.36 -5.19 -4.28
CA THR A 186 -2.74 -5.29 -4.74
C THR A 186 -2.77 -5.60 -6.22
N VAL A 187 -3.51 -6.66 -6.57
CA VAL A 187 -3.73 -7.06 -7.97
C VAL A 187 -5.05 -6.46 -8.43
N ILE A 188 -5.02 -5.76 -9.56
CA ILE A 188 -6.18 -5.12 -10.15
C ILE A 188 -6.48 -5.80 -11.49
N ASP A 189 -7.71 -6.28 -11.61
CA ASP A 189 -8.25 -6.88 -12.83
C ASP A 189 -9.05 -5.86 -13.66
N TYR A 190 -9.43 -6.25 -14.87
CA TYR A 190 -10.27 -5.46 -15.75
C TYR A 190 -11.62 -5.11 -15.09
N PRO A 191 -12.17 -3.91 -15.36
CA PRO A 191 -13.48 -3.52 -14.87
C PRO A 191 -14.57 -4.43 -15.43
N LYS A 192 -15.69 -4.54 -14.71
CA LYS A 192 -16.86 -5.27 -15.19
C LYS A 192 -17.50 -4.53 -16.37
N ILE A 193 -18.27 -5.25 -17.21
CA ILE A 193 -18.98 -4.68 -18.36
C ILE A 193 -19.77 -3.40 -18.01
N ALA A 194 -20.48 -3.39 -16.87
CA ALA A 194 -21.26 -2.23 -16.44
C ALA A 194 -20.38 -1.03 -16.06
N GLU A 195 -19.20 -1.28 -15.46
CA GLU A 195 -18.23 -0.26 -15.07
C GLU A 195 -17.54 0.28 -16.33
N GLU A 196 -17.16 -0.58 -17.26
CA GLU A 196 -16.53 -0.19 -18.52
C GLU A 196 -17.48 0.63 -19.41
N GLN A 197 -18.78 0.31 -19.40
CA GLN A 197 -19.78 1.14 -20.07
C GLN A 197 -19.84 2.57 -19.48
N LEU A 198 -19.71 2.71 -18.16
CA LEU A 198 -19.64 4.02 -17.51
C LEU A 198 -18.35 4.76 -17.87
N ILE A 199 -17.22 4.05 -17.96
CA ILE A 199 -15.93 4.61 -18.40
C ILE A 199 -16.06 5.18 -19.82
N ILE A 200 -16.67 4.42 -20.75
CA ILE A 200 -16.93 4.90 -22.13
C ILE A 200 -17.78 6.17 -22.10
N ARG A 201 -18.90 6.17 -21.34
CA ARG A 201 -19.78 7.33 -21.23
C ARG A 201 -19.07 8.56 -20.67
N GLN A 202 -18.22 8.39 -19.66
CA GLN A 202 -17.46 9.48 -19.07
C GLN A 202 -16.39 10.02 -20.03
N ASN A 203 -15.67 9.13 -20.71
CA ASN A 203 -14.65 9.50 -21.69
C ASN A 203 -15.27 10.30 -22.86
N LEU A 204 -16.40 9.83 -23.41
CA LEU A 204 -17.12 10.51 -24.49
C LEU A 204 -17.69 11.88 -24.11
N LYS A 205 -17.98 12.11 -22.83
CA LYS A 205 -18.39 13.44 -22.33
C LYS A 205 -17.24 14.46 -22.35
N GLY A 206 -15.99 14.02 -22.49
CA GLY A 206 -14.83 14.89 -22.68
C GLY A 206 -14.39 15.69 -21.45
N ALA A 207 -14.99 15.46 -20.28
CA ALA A 207 -14.62 16.13 -19.04
C ALA A 207 -14.70 15.15 -17.86
N TYR A 208 -13.57 14.95 -17.18
CA TYR A 208 -13.60 14.46 -15.81
C TYR A 208 -14.14 15.57 -14.91
N GLU A 209 -14.94 15.21 -13.91
CA GLU A 209 -15.36 16.17 -12.91
C GLU A 209 -14.13 16.76 -12.22
N LYS A 210 -14.15 18.08 -11.97
CA LYS A 210 -13.07 18.73 -11.25
C LYS A 210 -13.07 18.25 -9.81
N ILE A 211 -11.97 17.65 -9.40
CA ILE A 211 -11.74 17.24 -8.01
C ILE A 211 -11.54 18.48 -7.15
N ASN A 212 -12.28 18.55 -6.04
CA ASN A 212 -12.11 19.60 -5.05
C ASN A 212 -11.28 19.08 -3.88
N PRO A 213 -10.40 19.91 -3.29
CA PRO A 213 -9.74 19.57 -2.05
C PRO A 213 -10.78 19.53 -0.92
N VAL A 214 -11.13 18.33 -0.49
CA VAL A 214 -12.16 18.06 0.53
C VAL A 214 -11.57 17.73 1.89
N VAL A 215 -10.28 17.38 1.94
CA VAL A 215 -9.55 17.00 3.16
C VAL A 215 -8.21 17.72 3.16
N THR A 216 -7.69 18.06 4.35
CA THR A 216 -6.34 18.64 4.49
C THR A 216 -5.31 17.59 4.88
N LEU A 217 -4.04 17.83 4.54
CA LEU A 217 -2.94 16.96 4.98
C LEU A 217 -2.87 16.81 6.51
N GLU A 218 -3.17 17.87 7.25
CA GLU A 218 -3.20 17.83 8.72
C GLU A 218 -4.27 16.86 9.26
N GLN A 219 -5.45 16.82 8.62
CA GLN A 219 -6.48 15.84 8.97
C GLN A 219 -6.00 14.40 8.70
N ILE A 220 -5.28 14.16 7.60
CA ILE A 220 -4.67 12.86 7.32
C ILE A 220 -3.65 12.47 8.40
N LEU A 221 -2.80 13.41 8.83
CA LEU A 221 -1.80 13.14 9.89
C LEU A 221 -2.47 12.82 11.23
N ARG A 222 -3.54 13.54 11.60
CA ARG A 222 -4.35 13.21 12.79
C ARG A 222 -5.01 11.84 12.67
N ALA A 223 -5.56 11.51 11.51
CA ALA A 223 -6.16 10.20 11.24
C ALA A 223 -5.13 9.06 11.36
N GLN A 224 -3.90 9.25 10.85
CA GLN A 224 -2.82 8.28 11.01
C GLN A 224 -2.47 8.02 12.50
N GLN A 225 -2.61 9.03 13.37
CA GLN A 225 -2.45 8.86 14.82
C GLN A 225 -3.63 8.10 15.41
N ALA A 226 -4.86 8.50 15.07
CA ALA A 226 -6.09 7.84 15.55
C ALA A 226 -6.16 6.35 15.15
N VAL A 227 -5.70 5.99 13.95
CA VAL A 227 -5.60 4.58 13.49
C VAL A 227 -4.73 3.74 14.42
N ARG A 228 -3.66 4.31 15.01
CA ARG A 228 -2.80 3.57 15.94
C ARG A 228 -3.51 3.26 17.25
N GLU A 229 -4.43 4.13 17.67
CA GLU A 229 -5.23 4.00 18.88
C GLU A 229 -6.37 2.99 18.74
N VAL A 230 -6.77 2.61 17.51
CA VAL A 230 -7.78 1.56 17.28
C VAL A 230 -7.40 0.31 18.08
N TYR A 231 -8.35 -0.16 18.88
CA TYR A 231 -8.15 -1.29 19.78
C TYR A 231 -8.00 -2.60 19.01
N MET A 232 -7.06 -3.43 19.45
CA MET A 232 -6.86 -4.78 18.95
C MET A 232 -6.76 -5.70 20.16
N ASP A 233 -7.66 -6.66 20.24
CA ASP A 233 -7.67 -7.65 21.31
C ASP A 233 -6.49 -8.63 21.15
N GLU A 234 -5.94 -9.12 22.25
CA GLU A 234 -4.83 -10.09 22.26
C GLU A 234 -5.17 -11.35 21.44
N LYS A 235 -6.43 -11.77 21.41
CA LYS A 235 -6.86 -12.90 20.58
C LYS A 235 -6.70 -12.63 19.08
N ILE A 236 -6.91 -11.39 18.65
CA ILE A 236 -6.71 -10.98 17.25
C ILE A 236 -5.22 -10.88 16.94
N GLU A 237 -4.41 -10.38 17.87
CA GLU A 237 -2.95 -10.40 17.74
C GLU A 237 -2.44 -11.82 17.56
N LYS A 238 -2.93 -12.75 18.39
CA LYS A 238 -2.62 -14.17 18.28
C LYS A 238 -3.09 -14.77 16.96
N TYR A 239 -4.30 -14.45 16.51
CA TYR A 239 -4.81 -14.88 15.20
C TYR A 239 -3.90 -14.42 14.04
N ILE A 240 -3.45 -13.16 14.08
CA ILE A 240 -2.47 -12.62 13.11
C ILE A 240 -1.15 -13.39 13.19
N LEU A 241 -0.63 -13.64 14.39
CA LEU A 241 0.60 -14.41 14.59
C LEU A 241 0.46 -15.83 14.06
N ASP A 242 -0.66 -16.51 14.32
CA ASP A 242 -0.92 -17.86 13.85
C ASP A 242 -0.92 -17.91 12.31
N ILE A 243 -1.55 -16.93 11.64
CA ILE A 243 -1.49 -16.82 10.18
C ILE A 243 -0.06 -16.67 9.69
N ILE A 244 0.73 -15.79 10.30
CA ILE A 244 2.11 -15.53 9.90
C ILE A 244 2.99 -16.75 10.15
N PHE A 245 2.89 -17.38 11.31
CA PHE A 245 3.70 -18.56 11.65
C PHE A 245 3.29 -19.79 10.85
N ALA A 246 2.03 -19.92 10.44
CA ALA A 246 1.62 -20.96 9.49
C ALA A 246 2.33 -20.84 8.13
N THR A 247 2.77 -19.64 7.72
CA THR A 247 3.61 -19.51 6.50
C THR A 247 5.05 -20.01 6.69
N ARG A 248 5.55 -20.14 7.94
CA ARG A 248 6.94 -20.50 8.24
C ARG A 248 7.06 -21.95 8.72
N THR A 249 6.16 -22.34 9.62
CA THR A 249 6.08 -23.65 10.27
C THR A 249 4.67 -24.22 10.11
N PRO A 250 4.19 -24.45 8.87
CA PRO A 250 2.84 -24.97 8.61
C PRO A 250 2.58 -26.33 9.29
N GLU A 251 3.62 -27.13 9.53
CA GLU A 251 3.55 -28.39 10.26
C GLU A 251 2.92 -28.27 11.67
N HIS A 252 3.12 -27.13 12.35
CA HIS A 252 2.53 -26.89 13.68
C HIS A 252 1.04 -26.56 13.63
N TYR A 253 0.50 -26.25 12.45
CA TYR A 253 -0.87 -25.81 12.22
C TYR A 253 -1.70 -26.83 11.44
N LYS A 254 -1.29 -28.11 11.46
CA LYS A 254 -1.93 -29.21 10.68
C LYS A 254 -1.92 -28.97 9.16
N LEU A 255 -0.97 -28.16 8.68
CA LEU A 255 -0.82 -27.79 7.26
C LEU A 255 0.46 -28.41 6.66
N SER A 256 0.88 -29.59 7.11
CA SER A 256 2.14 -30.21 6.65
C SER A 256 2.22 -30.39 5.12
N GLU A 257 1.08 -30.44 4.43
CA GLU A 257 0.98 -30.53 2.98
C GLU A 257 1.52 -29.31 2.21
N ILE A 258 1.48 -28.10 2.79
CA ILE A 258 1.97 -26.88 2.10
C ILE A 258 3.45 -26.61 2.38
N LYS A 259 4.08 -27.33 3.31
CA LYS A 259 5.50 -27.16 3.65
C LYS A 259 6.45 -27.28 2.44
N PRO A 260 6.35 -28.30 1.57
CA PRO A 260 7.23 -28.40 0.39
C PRO A 260 6.97 -27.30 -0.65
N LEU A 261 5.81 -26.65 -0.59
CA LEU A 261 5.39 -25.62 -1.54
C LEU A 261 5.91 -24.22 -1.18
N ILE A 262 6.33 -24.01 0.08
CA ILE A 262 6.79 -22.71 0.58
C ILE A 262 8.33 -22.69 0.65
N GLY A 263 8.96 -21.85 -0.15
CA GLY A 263 10.40 -21.60 -0.11
C GLY A 263 10.80 -20.73 1.10
N PHE A 264 10.03 -19.68 1.38
CA PHE A 264 10.14 -18.89 2.61
C PHE A 264 8.79 -18.27 2.99
N GLY A 265 8.57 -18.12 4.30
CA GLY A 265 7.36 -17.52 4.86
C GLY A 265 7.47 -16.01 5.09
N ALA A 266 6.36 -15.39 5.49
CA ALA A 266 6.27 -13.95 5.67
C ALA A 266 7.23 -13.44 6.75
N SER A 267 7.84 -12.27 6.57
CA SER A 267 8.76 -11.65 7.55
C SER A 267 8.02 -11.05 8.75
N PRO A 268 8.71 -10.55 9.80
CA PRO A 268 8.06 -9.78 10.88
C PRO A 268 7.30 -8.53 10.37
N ARG A 269 7.68 -7.98 9.20
CA ARG A 269 6.90 -6.92 8.55
C ARG A 269 5.52 -7.39 8.16
N GLY A 270 5.35 -8.67 7.83
CA GLY A 270 4.05 -9.29 7.60
C GLY A 270 3.13 -9.14 8.81
N SER A 271 3.61 -9.47 10.02
CA SER A 271 2.84 -9.30 11.26
C SER A 271 2.46 -7.85 11.52
N ILE A 272 3.43 -6.94 11.43
CA ILE A 272 3.24 -5.50 11.68
C ILE A 272 2.25 -4.90 10.68
N ASN A 273 2.43 -5.19 9.39
CA ASN A 273 1.59 -4.65 8.33
C ASN A 273 0.19 -5.25 8.35
N LEU A 274 0.03 -6.53 8.69
CA LEU A 274 -1.29 -7.15 8.82
C LEU A 274 -2.07 -6.52 10.00
N ALA A 275 -1.42 -6.30 11.14
CA ALA A 275 -2.03 -5.61 12.27
C ALA A 275 -2.39 -4.15 11.92
N MET A 276 -1.45 -3.39 11.34
CA MET A 276 -1.68 -1.99 10.98
C MET A 276 -2.77 -1.83 9.92
N ALA A 277 -2.75 -2.63 8.86
CA ALA A 277 -3.80 -2.58 7.84
C ALA A 277 -5.16 -3.01 8.39
N SER A 278 -5.21 -3.94 9.36
CA SER A 278 -6.47 -4.34 10.01
C SER A 278 -7.06 -3.17 10.79
N LYS A 279 -6.22 -2.43 11.53
CA LYS A 279 -6.62 -1.18 12.22
C LYS A 279 -7.08 -0.11 11.23
N CYS A 280 -6.38 0.07 10.11
CA CYS A 280 -6.80 1.00 9.04
C CYS A 280 -8.17 0.59 8.47
N TYR A 281 -8.38 -0.71 8.25
CA TYR A 281 -9.64 -1.21 7.71
C TYR A 281 -10.79 -0.97 8.69
N ALA A 282 -10.62 -1.30 9.97
CA ALA A 282 -11.59 -0.99 11.03
C ALA A 282 -11.90 0.52 11.10
N PHE A 283 -10.87 1.37 11.04
CA PHE A 283 -11.01 2.82 11.01
C PHE A 283 -11.85 3.31 9.82
N ILE A 284 -11.58 2.80 8.61
CA ILE A 284 -12.39 3.09 7.41
C ILE A 284 -13.83 2.63 7.58
N LYS A 285 -14.06 1.53 8.29
CA LYS A 285 -15.41 1.04 8.66
C LYS A 285 -16.00 1.73 9.90
N ARG A 286 -15.39 2.82 10.39
CA ARG A 286 -15.82 3.62 11.55
C ARG A 286 -15.87 2.85 12.87
N ARG A 287 -15.02 1.83 13.00
CA ARG A 287 -14.87 1.06 14.23
C ARG A 287 -13.55 1.40 14.90
N GLY A 288 -13.63 1.67 16.20
CA GLY A 288 -12.49 1.83 17.09
C GLY A 288 -11.93 0.51 17.61
N TYR A 289 -12.36 -0.62 17.08
CA TYR A 289 -11.80 -1.95 17.37
C TYR A 289 -11.74 -2.82 16.12
N VAL A 290 -10.75 -3.69 16.06
CA VAL A 290 -10.57 -4.68 14.99
C VAL A 290 -11.43 -5.92 15.24
N ILE A 291 -11.95 -6.53 14.18
CA ILE A 291 -12.58 -7.85 14.20
C ILE A 291 -11.84 -8.82 13.26
N PRO A 292 -11.98 -10.15 13.41
CA PRO A 292 -11.27 -11.11 12.57
C PRO A 292 -11.54 -10.97 11.07
N GLU A 293 -12.75 -10.53 10.68
CA GLU A 293 -13.11 -10.25 9.29
C GLU A 293 -12.25 -9.15 8.68
N ASP A 294 -11.76 -8.20 9.49
CA ASP A 294 -10.86 -7.14 9.01
C ASP A 294 -9.54 -7.75 8.57
N VAL A 295 -8.98 -8.65 9.39
CA VAL A 295 -7.74 -9.37 9.09
C VAL A 295 -7.90 -10.18 7.80
N ARG A 296 -9.01 -10.92 7.69
CA ARG A 296 -9.33 -11.73 6.50
C ARG A 296 -9.51 -10.86 5.25
N ALA A 297 -10.08 -9.67 5.39
CA ALA A 297 -10.31 -8.77 4.26
C ALA A 297 -9.01 -8.25 3.62
N ILE A 298 -7.88 -8.23 4.34
CA ILE A 298 -6.61 -7.67 3.87
C ILE A 298 -5.46 -8.68 3.78
N VAL A 299 -5.65 -9.91 4.30
CA VAL A 299 -4.58 -10.91 4.43
C VAL A 299 -3.89 -11.20 3.10
N HIS A 300 -4.66 -11.27 2.01
CA HIS A 300 -4.12 -11.50 0.68
C HIS A 300 -3.22 -10.36 0.21
N ASP A 301 -3.62 -9.11 0.40
CA ASP A 301 -2.83 -7.94 -0.02
C ASP A 301 -1.53 -7.81 0.79
N VAL A 302 -1.53 -8.26 2.04
CA VAL A 302 -0.33 -8.22 2.89
C VAL A 302 0.59 -9.42 2.61
N LEU A 303 0.06 -10.63 2.38
CA LEU A 303 0.89 -11.84 2.36
C LEU A 303 1.30 -12.33 0.98
N ARG A 304 0.59 -11.97 -0.10
CA ARG A 304 0.83 -12.56 -1.44
C ARG A 304 2.26 -12.37 -1.96
N HIS A 305 2.93 -11.30 -1.54
CA HIS A 305 4.32 -10.99 -1.89
C HIS A 305 5.34 -11.33 -0.83
N ARG A 306 4.89 -11.94 0.27
CA ARG A 306 5.71 -12.33 1.42
C ARG A 306 5.86 -13.84 1.56
N ILE A 307 5.27 -14.60 0.64
CA ILE A 307 5.37 -16.05 0.59
C ILE A 307 6.08 -16.40 -0.71
N GLY A 308 7.30 -16.92 -0.59
CA GLY A 308 8.04 -17.48 -1.73
C GLY A 308 7.58 -18.88 -2.02
N LEU A 309 7.37 -19.18 -3.30
CA LEU A 309 7.04 -20.51 -3.77
C LEU A 309 8.32 -21.30 -4.07
N THR A 310 8.26 -22.62 -3.88
CA THR A 310 9.31 -23.51 -4.38
C THR A 310 9.09 -23.82 -5.87
N TYR A 311 10.14 -24.31 -6.54
CA TYR A 311 10.02 -24.80 -7.92
C TYR A 311 8.96 -25.90 -8.07
N GLU A 312 8.75 -26.71 -7.03
CA GLU A 312 7.71 -27.74 -7.00
C GLU A 312 6.31 -27.11 -7.04
N ALA A 313 6.07 -26.06 -6.23
CA ALA A 313 4.81 -25.32 -6.25
C ALA A 313 4.55 -24.66 -7.61
N GLU A 314 5.57 -24.09 -8.24
CA GLU A 314 5.46 -23.53 -9.59
C GLU A 314 5.11 -24.60 -10.63
N ALA A 315 5.74 -25.78 -10.55
CA ALA A 315 5.45 -26.90 -11.45
C ALA A 315 4.02 -27.44 -11.28
N GLU A 316 3.46 -27.38 -10.07
CA GLU A 316 2.08 -27.74 -9.75
C GLU A 316 1.07 -26.62 -10.05
N ASN A 317 1.51 -25.45 -10.54
CA ASN A 317 0.70 -24.24 -10.73
C ASN A 317 0.01 -23.75 -9.45
N VAL A 318 0.61 -24.00 -8.29
CA VAL A 318 0.13 -23.48 -7.00
C VAL A 318 0.54 -22.02 -6.87
N THR A 319 -0.40 -21.15 -6.50
CA THR A 319 -0.11 -19.73 -6.29
C THR A 319 0.06 -19.40 -4.80
N SER A 320 0.68 -18.26 -4.49
CA SER A 320 0.74 -17.76 -3.11
C SER A 320 -0.65 -17.48 -2.54
N GLU A 321 -1.62 -17.12 -3.38
CA GLU A 321 -3.02 -16.93 -2.98
C GLU A 321 -3.67 -18.25 -2.54
N ASP A 322 -3.40 -19.36 -3.22
CA ASP A 322 -3.90 -20.69 -2.83
C ASP A 322 -3.36 -21.10 -1.46
N ILE A 323 -2.08 -20.85 -1.21
CA ILE A 323 -1.44 -21.11 0.09
C ILE A 323 -2.09 -20.25 1.19
N ILE A 324 -2.31 -18.96 0.94
CA ILE A 324 -2.96 -18.05 1.91
C ILE A 324 -4.39 -18.53 2.19
N ASN A 325 -5.15 -18.91 1.16
CA ASN A 325 -6.51 -19.44 1.32
C ASN A 325 -6.53 -20.69 2.20
N LYS A 326 -5.61 -21.65 1.97
CA LYS A 326 -5.48 -22.84 2.81
C LYS A 326 -5.19 -22.48 4.27
N ILE A 327 -4.26 -21.55 4.51
CA ILE A 327 -3.90 -21.11 5.86
C ILE A 327 -5.10 -20.48 6.58
N VAL A 328 -5.77 -19.51 5.94
CA VAL A 328 -6.88 -18.75 6.54
C VAL A 328 -8.10 -19.63 6.82
N ASN A 329 -8.31 -20.68 6.03
CA ASN A 329 -9.41 -21.63 6.22
C ASN A 329 -9.16 -22.63 7.36
N VAL A 330 -7.90 -22.95 7.68
CA VAL A 330 -7.54 -23.91 8.73
C VAL A 330 -7.37 -23.25 10.10
N ILE A 331 -6.87 -22.01 10.13
CA ILE A 331 -6.67 -21.30 11.39
C ILE A 331 -8.02 -20.84 11.94
N GLU A 332 -8.30 -21.26 13.17
CA GLU A 332 -9.54 -20.94 13.89
C GLU A 332 -9.66 -19.44 14.15
N VAL A 333 -10.87 -18.93 13.95
CA VAL A 333 -11.22 -17.54 14.25
C VAL A 333 -11.46 -17.42 15.77
N PRO A 334 -10.87 -16.42 16.45
CA PRO A 334 -10.91 -16.27 17.91
C PRO A 334 -12.28 -15.93 18.53
#